data_AF-A0A7Y9DWH4-F1
#
_entry.id   AF-A0A7Y9DWH4-F1
#
_cell.length_a   1.000
_cell.length_b   1.000
_cell.length_c   1.000
_cell.angle_alpha   90.00
_cell.angle_beta   90.00
_cell.angle_gamma   90.00
#
_symmetry.space_group_name_H-M   'P 1'
#
loop_
_entity.id
_entity.type
_entity.pdbx_description
1 polymer ?
#
loop_
_entity_poly.entity_id
_entity_poly.type
_entity_poly.pdbx_seq_one_letter_code
_entity_poly.pdbx_strand_id
1 'polypeptide(L)' 'MVSARGGKYGYVVRSRQNVYRALRRQGKSKRIAAMIANRGDTFAERSAMARKAARTRKRRGRKR' A
#
# COMPACT_ATOMS: atom_id res chain seq x y z
N MET A 1 13.95 -12.63 -6.97
CA MET A 1 13.13 -11.44 -7.33
C MET A 1 11.79 -11.55 -6.59
N VAL A 2 11.39 -10.55 -5.78
CA VAL A 2 10.06 -10.57 -5.13
C VAL A 2 9.05 -10.23 -6.22
N SER A 3 8.23 -11.22 -6.59
CA SER A 3 7.20 -11.05 -7.60
C SER A 3 6.27 -9.91 -7.20
N ALA A 4 5.95 -9.03 -8.15
CA ALA A 4 4.89 -8.03 -8.01
C ALA A 4 3.52 -8.67 -7.70
N ARG A 5 3.39 -9.99 -7.91
CA ARG A 5 2.28 -10.83 -7.41
C ARG A 5 2.66 -11.35 -6.03
N GLY A 6 2.21 -10.65 -4.99
CA GLY A 6 2.44 -11.04 -3.60
C GLY A 6 1.89 -12.43 -3.30
N GLY A 7 2.79 -13.42 -3.17
CA GLY A 7 2.46 -14.73 -2.63
C GLY A 7 2.46 -14.75 -1.08
N LYS A 8 2.46 -15.96 -0.51
CA LYS A 8 2.42 -16.33 0.94
C LYS A 8 3.32 -15.53 1.90
N TYR A 9 4.26 -14.73 1.39
CA TYR A 9 5.32 -14.05 2.16
C TYR A 9 5.29 -12.51 2.11
N GLY A 10 4.17 -11.93 1.70
CA GLY A 10 3.93 -10.49 1.79
C GLY A 10 4.10 -9.80 0.44
N TYR A 11 2.97 -9.47 -0.17
CA TYR A 11 2.86 -8.42 -1.17
C TYR A 11 3.65 -7.18 -0.72
N VAL A 12 4.36 -6.48 -1.61
CA VAL A 12 4.97 -5.17 -1.31
C VAL A 12 4.63 -4.25 -2.45
N VAL A 13 4.05 -3.09 -2.13
CA VAL A 13 3.65 -2.08 -3.11
C VAL A 13 4.86 -1.65 -3.93
N ARG A 14 4.67 -1.46 -5.23
CA ARG A 14 5.77 -1.15 -6.16
C ARG A 14 6.59 0.07 -5.72
N SER A 15 5.93 1.10 -5.20
CA SER A 15 6.55 2.33 -4.67
C SER A 15 7.37 2.13 -3.39
N ARG A 16 7.21 0.99 -2.69
CA ARG A 16 7.85 0.72 -1.39
C ARG A 16 8.89 -0.38 -1.44
N GLN A 17 9.27 -0.82 -2.63
CA GLN A 17 10.34 -1.79 -2.85
C GLN A 17 11.70 -1.27 -2.33
N ASN A 18 11.93 0.04 -2.36
CA ASN A 18 13.16 0.64 -1.82
C ASN A 18 13.28 0.44 -0.30
N VAL A 19 12.19 0.70 0.43
CA VAL A 19 12.10 0.49 1.88
C VAL A 19 12.24 -0.99 2.21
N TYR A 20 11.54 -1.86 1.49
CA TYR A 20 11.67 -3.31 1.65
C TYR A 20 13.12 -3.79 1.47
N ARG A 21 13.80 -3.34 0.41
CA ARG A 21 15.21 -3.69 0.14
C ARG A 21 16.14 -3.18 1.24
N ALA A 22 15.94 -1.96 1.74
CA ALA A 22 16.72 -1.44 2.86
C ALA A 22 16.56 -2.30 4.13
N LEU A 23 15.32 -2.66 4.48
CA LEU A 23 15.03 -3.52 5.63
C LEU A 23 15.61 -4.93 5.46
N ARG A 24 15.64 -5.46 4.24
CA ARG A 24 16.30 -6.75 3.92
C ARG A 24 17.82 -6.68 4.08
N ARG A 25 18.45 -5.56 3.71
CA ARG A 25 19.90 -5.34 3.93
C ARG A 25 20.24 -5.22 5.42
N GLN A 26 19.33 -4.67 6.23
CA GLN A 26 19.44 -4.66 7.68
C GLN A 26 19.17 -6.02 8.35
N GLY A 27 19.01 -7.10 7.58
CA GLY A 27 18.81 -8.46 8.10
C GLY A 27 17.38 -8.79 8.53
N LYS A 28 16.39 -7.90 8.34
CA LYS A 28 15.01 -8.21 8.72
C LYS A 28 14.44 -9.35 7.87
N SER A 29 13.67 -10.23 8.50
CA SER A 29 12.98 -11.33 7.81
C SER A 29 12.02 -10.79 6.74
N LYS A 30 11.78 -11.59 5.68
CA LYS A 30 10.90 -11.17 4.56
C LYS A 30 9.53 -10.70 5.05
N ARG A 31 8.94 -11.42 6.01
CA ARG A 31 7.62 -11.11 6.60
C ARG A 31 7.61 -9.77 7.33
N ILE A 32 8.60 -9.53 8.20
CA ILE A 32 8.72 -8.28 8.96
C ILE A 32 8.99 -7.11 8.01
N ALA A 33 9.89 -7.30 7.04
CA ALA A 33 10.23 -6.26 6.06
C ALA A 33 9.03 -5.87 5.20
N ALA A 34 8.24 -6.85 4.71
CA ALA A 34 7.02 -6.57 3.94
C ALA A 34 5.95 -5.87 4.79
N MET A 35 5.76 -6.32 6.04
CA MET A 35 4.81 -5.71 6.98
C MET A 35 5.16 -4.25 7.26
N ILE A 36 6.43 -3.93 7.55
CA ILE A 36 6.88 -2.56 7.80
C ILE A 36 6.82 -1.72 6.52
N ALA A 37 7.28 -2.25 5.39
CA ALA A 37 7.27 -1.53 4.12
C ALA A 37 5.84 -1.10 3.74
N ASN A 38 4.85 -2.00 3.91
CA ASN A 38 3.45 -1.69 3.64
C ASN A 38 2.74 -0.98 4.81
N ARG A 39 3.39 -0.79 5.96
CA ARG A 39 2.75 -0.08 7.08
C ARG A 39 2.55 1.38 6.66
N GLY A 40 1.29 1.83 6.71
CA GLY A 40 0.88 3.12 6.16
C GLY A 40 0.48 3.09 4.68
N ASP A 41 0.55 1.94 3.99
CA ASP A 41 -0.25 1.68 2.79
C ASP A 41 -1.68 1.32 3.20
N THR A 42 -2.32 2.23 3.92
CA THR A 42 -3.77 2.31 3.90
C THR A 42 -4.08 2.90 2.53
N PHE A 43 -4.42 2.06 1.54
CA PHE A 43 -5.04 2.51 0.30
C PHE A 43 -5.95 3.68 0.66
N ALA A 44 -5.69 4.88 0.13
CA ALA A 44 -6.58 6.01 0.35
C ALA A 44 -8.03 5.57 0.05
N GLU A 45 -8.22 4.65 -0.89
CA GLU A 45 -9.48 3.99 -1.22
C GLU A 45 -10.18 3.23 -0.07
N ARG A 46 -9.46 2.79 0.98
CA ARG A 46 -10.05 2.13 2.17
C ARG A 46 -10.38 3.09 3.31
N SER A 47 -9.76 4.27 3.37
CA SER A 47 -10.09 5.26 4.40
C SER A 47 -11.52 5.76 4.20
N ALA A 48 -12.32 5.73 5.27
CA ALA A 48 -13.71 6.20 5.23
C ALA A 48 -13.79 7.66 4.76
N MET A 49 -12.81 8.49 5.11
CA MET A 49 -12.73 9.90 4.72
C MET A 49 -12.48 10.08 3.23
N ALA A 50 -11.61 9.27 2.65
CA ALA A 50 -11.32 9.32 1.22
C ALA A 50 -12.48 8.73 0.39
N ARG A 51 -13.16 7.68 0.88
CA ARG A 51 -14.44 7.22 0.31
C ARG A 51 -15.52 8.31 0.36
N LYS A 52 -15.62 9.04 1.48
CA LYS A 52 -16.52 10.20 1.63
C LYS A 52 -16.16 11.29 0.64
N ALA A 53 -14.89 11.66 0.51
CA ALA A 53 -14.43 12.66 -0.44
C ALA A 53 -14.71 12.26 -1.90
N ALA A 54 -14.47 11.01 -2.29
CA ALA A 54 -14.79 10.50 -3.62
C ALA A 54 -16.31 10.53 -3.89
N ARG A 55 -17.14 10.10 -2.92
CA ARG A 55 -18.61 10.21 -3.01
C ARG A 55 -19.05 11.67 -3.18
N THR A 56 -18.48 12.60 -2.42
CA THR A 56 -18.79 14.03 -2.52
C THR A 56 -18.44 14.58 -3.91
N ARG A 57 -17.27 14.23 -4.47
CA ARG A 57 -16.87 14.63 -5.83
C ARG A 57 -17.85 14.10 -6.89
N LYS A 58 -18.23 12.82 -6.80
CA LYS A 58 -19.21 12.20 -7.72
C LYS A 58 -20.58 12.87 -7.64
N ARG A 59 -21.04 13.23 -6.43
CA ARG A 59 -22.33 13.94 -6.24
C ARG A 59 -22.31 15.36 -6.81
N ARG A 60 -21.18 16.08 -6.68
CA ARG A 60 -21.02 17.43 -7.25
C ARG A 60 -20.89 17.43 -8.76
N GLY A 61 -20.20 16.45 -9.34
CA GLY A 61 -20.05 16.31 -10.80
C GLY A 61 -21.35 15.92 -11.53
N ARG A 62 -22.32 15.31 -10.84
CA ARG A 62 -23.62 14.90 -11.39
C ARG A 62 -24.66 16.04 -11.46
N LYS A 63 -24.26 17.27 -11.13
CA LYS A 63 -25.10 18.48 -11.14
C LYS A 63 -24.90 19.37 -12.39
N ARG A 64 -24.26 18.84 -13.44
CA ARG A 64 -24.19 19.49 -14.76
C ARG A 64 -25.00 18.69 -15.74
#